data_AF-H0AA51-F1
#
_entry.id   AF-H0AA51-F1
#
_cell.length_a   1.000
_cell.length_b   1.000
_cell.length_c   1.000
_cell.angle_alpha   90.00
_cell.angle_beta   90.00
_cell.angle_gamma   90.00
#
_symmetry.space_group_name_H-M   'P 1'
#
loop_
_entity.id
_entity.type
_entity.pdbx_description
1 polymer ?
#
loop_
_entity_poly.entity_id
_entity_poly.type
_entity_poly.pdbx_seq_one_letter_code
_entity_poly.pdbx_strand_id
1 'polypeptide(L)' 'MDKTQEKLKEETEKWLEKLEDRIEDRDTSVEQMDNVEAYKNDTYHFLEEEDFIRAWESVIYAWGILETLERLGKFEKD' A
#
# COMPACT_ATOMS: atom_id res chain seq x y z
N MET A 1 3.09 21.43 10.20
CA MET A 1 4.01 20.58 9.43
C MET A 1 4.80 21.46 8.47
N ASP A 2 5.97 21.03 8.03
CA ASP A 2 6.61 21.68 6.87
C ASP A 2 5.95 21.19 5.56
N LYS A 3 6.23 21.89 4.44
CA LYS A 3 5.64 21.58 3.13
C LYS A 3 5.94 20.15 2.65
N THR A 4 7.08 19.58 3.05
CA THR A 4 7.45 18.22 2.67
C THR A 4 6.60 17.22 3.44
N GLN A 5 6.43 17.43 4.74
CA GLN A 5 5.57 16.57 5.56
C GLN A 5 4.10 16.63 5.09
N GLU A 6 3.57 17.82 4.78
CA GLU A 6 2.21 17.97 4.23
C GLU A 6 2.04 17.16 2.95
N LYS A 7 3.00 17.30 2.03
CA LYS A 7 2.99 16.55 0.76
C LYS A 7 3.11 15.04 0.97
N LEU A 8 3.95 14.58 1.90
CA LEU A 8 4.08 13.15 2.20
C LEU A 8 2.77 12.60 2.75
N LYS A 9 2.12 13.30 3.67
CA LYS A 9 0.81 12.90 4.20
C LYS A 9 -0.24 12.81 3.07
N GLU A 10 -0.41 13.88 2.30
CA GLU A 10 -1.40 13.94 1.21
C GLU A 10 -1.20 12.83 0.17
N GLU A 11 0.04 12.61 -0.28
CA GLU A 11 0.31 11.56 -1.25
C GLU A 11 0.19 10.16 -0.63
N THR A 12 0.55 9.97 0.64
CA THR A 12 0.38 8.68 1.32
C THR A 12 -1.10 8.32 1.44
N GLU A 13 -1.95 9.22 1.92
CA GLU A 13 -3.40 9.00 2.05
C GLU A 13 -4.03 8.68 0.69
N LYS A 14 -3.70 9.44 -0.35
CA LYS A 14 -4.16 9.23 -1.72
C LYS A 14 -3.76 7.86 -2.30
N TRP A 15 -2.52 7.42 -2.04
CA TRP A 15 -2.06 6.12 -2.56
C TRP A 15 -2.53 4.95 -1.71
N LEU A 16 -2.84 5.18 -0.43
CA LEU A 16 -3.46 4.21 0.46
C LEU A 16 -4.91 3.94 0.04
N GLU A 17 -5.70 4.97 -0.18
CA GLU A 17 -7.09 4.85 -0.68
C GLU A 17 -7.12 4.05 -1.99
N LYS A 18 -6.26 4.41 -2.95
CA LYS A 18 -6.16 3.66 -4.22
C LYS A 18 -5.71 2.21 -4.02
N LEU A 19 -4.86 1.93 -3.04
CA LEU A 19 -4.39 0.58 -2.75
C LEU A 19 -5.57 -0.26 -2.27
N GLU A 20 -6.37 0.27 -1.35
CA GLU A 20 -7.57 -0.38 -0.81
C GLU A 20 -8.56 -0.74 -1.91
N ASP A 21 -8.92 0.23 -2.76
CA ASP A 21 -9.79 0.01 -3.91
C ASP A 21 -9.23 -1.08 -4.85
N ARG A 22 -7.91 -1.13 -5.01
CA ARG A 22 -7.25 -2.05 -5.94
C ARG A 22 -7.19 -3.48 -5.43
N ILE A 23 -7.18 -3.66 -4.10
CA ILE A 23 -7.05 -4.97 -3.46
C ILE A 23 -8.38 -5.57 -2.98
N GLU A 24 -9.46 -4.79 -2.89
CA GLU A 24 -10.78 -5.22 -2.38
C GLU A 24 -11.28 -6.55 -2.98
N ASP A 25 -11.15 -6.72 -4.30
CA ASP A 25 -11.61 -7.92 -5.02
C ASP A 25 -10.47 -8.89 -5.39
N ARG A 26 -9.27 -8.75 -4.80
CA ARG A 26 -8.12 -9.59 -5.16
C ARG A 26 -8.18 -10.95 -4.50
N ASP A 27 -7.67 -11.95 -5.23
CA ASP A 27 -7.57 -13.32 -4.73
C ASP A 27 -6.61 -13.38 -3.55
N THR A 28 -7.15 -13.72 -2.38
CA THR A 28 -6.42 -13.82 -1.11
C THR A 28 -5.66 -15.13 -0.96
N SER A 29 -5.77 -16.07 -1.91
CA SER A 29 -4.97 -17.30 -1.90
C SER A 29 -3.52 -17.08 -2.36
N VAL A 30 -3.21 -15.92 -2.93
CA VAL A 30 -1.85 -15.52 -3.28
C VAL A 30 -1.10 -15.12 -2.01
N GLU A 31 -0.19 -15.96 -1.53
CA GLU A 31 0.55 -15.79 -0.25
C GLU A 31 1.19 -14.39 -0.10
N GLN A 32 1.67 -13.78 -1.19
CA GLN A 32 2.29 -12.46 -1.14
C GLN A 32 1.28 -11.33 -0.82
N MET A 33 -0.03 -11.57 -0.94
CA MET A 33 -1.06 -10.62 -0.51
C MET A 33 -1.02 -10.38 1.01
N ASP A 34 -0.54 -11.33 1.81
CA ASP A 34 -0.33 -11.13 3.25
C ASP A 34 0.66 -9.97 3.50
N ASN A 35 1.68 -9.85 2.65
CA ASN A 35 2.61 -8.73 2.74
C ASN A 35 1.98 -7.41 2.28
N VAL A 36 1.17 -7.43 1.21
CA VAL A 36 0.45 -6.22 0.75
C VAL A 36 -0.43 -5.69 1.88
N GLU A 37 -1.15 -6.57 2.57
CA GLU A 37 -2.00 -6.21 3.70
C GLU A 37 -1.21 -5.77 4.94
N ALA A 38 -0.08 -6.42 5.24
CA ALA A 38 0.80 -6.01 6.31
C ALA A 38 1.30 -4.57 6.10
N TYR A 39 1.82 -4.25 4.91
CA TYR A 39 2.31 -2.90 4.61
C TYR A 39 1.19 -1.85 4.51
N LYS A 40 -0.03 -2.24 4.12
CA LYS A 40 -1.20 -1.37 4.23
C LYS A 40 -1.47 -0.99 5.70
N ASN A 41 -1.49 -1.98 6.60
CA ASN A 41 -1.70 -1.74 8.03
C ASN A 41 -0.55 -0.94 8.66
N ASP A 42 0.69 -1.19 8.26
CA ASP A 42 1.85 -0.38 8.68
C ASP A 42 1.71 1.08 8.20
N THR A 43 1.18 1.30 7.00
CA THR A 43 0.89 2.66 6.49
C THR A 43 -0.08 3.39 7.42
N TYR A 44 -1.18 2.75 7.83
CA TYR A 44 -2.12 3.31 8.79
C TYR A 44 -1.46 3.63 10.14
N HIS A 45 -0.67 2.70 10.66
CA HIS A 45 0.04 2.88 11.92
C HIS A 45 1.00 4.08 11.86
N PHE A 46 1.80 4.20 10.80
CA PHE A 46 2.74 5.31 10.66
C PHE A 46 2.06 6.65 10.35
N LEU A 47 0.90 6.65 9.69
CA LEU A 47 0.07 7.86 9.54
C LEU A 47 -0.45 8.35 10.90
N GLU A 48 -0.90 7.44 11.78
CA GLU A 48 -1.35 7.76 13.14
C GLU A 48 -0.21 8.31 14.02
N GLU A 49 1.00 7.76 13.88
CA GLU A 49 2.19 8.24 14.60
C GLU A 49 2.82 9.53 14.01
N GLU A 50 2.24 10.07 12.93
CA GLU A 50 2.81 11.18 12.14
C GLU A 50 4.22 10.91 11.57
N ASP A 51 4.61 9.63 11.42
CA ASP A 51 5.83 9.22 10.74
C ASP A 51 5.60 9.10 9.23
N PHE A 52 5.49 10.26 8.58
CA PHE A 52 5.14 10.32 7.16
C PHE A 52 6.21 9.74 6.22
N ILE A 53 7.46 9.57 6.67
CA ILE A 53 8.50 8.91 5.86
C ILE A 53 8.22 7.40 5.82
N ARG A 54 8.01 6.77 6.98
CA ARG A 54 7.71 5.34 7.04
C ARG A 54 6.33 5.01 6.49
N ALA A 55 5.36 5.91 6.64
CA ALA A 55 4.05 5.75 6.01
C ALA A 55 4.15 5.75 4.47
N TRP A 56 4.88 6.72 3.89
CA TRP A 56 5.13 6.78 2.46
C TRP A 56 5.91 5.55 1.95
N GLU A 57 6.95 5.14 2.66
CA GLU A 57 7.73 3.95 2.31
C GLU A 57 6.83 2.69 2.28
N SER A 58 6.00 2.51 3.31
CA SER A 58 5.15 1.33 3.46
C SER A 58 4.11 1.23 2.35
N VAL A 59 3.41 2.33 2.02
CA VAL A 59 2.39 2.30 0.96
C VAL A 59 2.99 2.03 -0.41
N ILE A 60 4.16 2.60 -0.71
CA ILE A 60 4.87 2.35 -1.97
C ILE A 60 5.40 0.92 -2.04
N TYR A 61 5.86 0.36 -0.93
CA TYR A 61 6.29 -1.04 -0.89
C TYR A 61 5.12 -2.01 -1.15
N ALA A 62 3.95 -1.76 -0.53
CA ALA A 62 2.73 -2.52 -0.78
C ALA A 62 2.34 -2.49 -2.28
N TRP A 63 2.36 -1.31 -2.89
CA TRP A 63 2.12 -1.13 -4.33
C TRP A 63 3.13 -1.91 -5.18
N GLY A 64 4.42 -1.85 -4.85
CA GLY A 64 5.47 -2.56 -5.57
C GLY A 64 5.25 -4.09 -5.59
N ILE A 65 4.79 -4.67 -4.48
CA ILE A 65 4.42 -6.08 -4.42
C ILE A 65 3.19 -6.33 -5.31
N LEU A 66 2.11 -5.57 -5.11
CA LEU A 66 0.85 -5.75 -5.83
C LEU A 66 1.03 -5.69 -7.35
N GLU A 67 1.68 -4.63 -7.87
CA GLU A 67 1.92 -4.49 -9.31
C GLU A 67 2.80 -5.61 -9.86
N THR A 68 3.74 -6.12 -9.06
CA THR A 68 4.56 -7.27 -9.46
C THR A 68 3.72 -8.52 -9.59
N LEU A 69 2.82 -8.81 -8.63
CA LEU A 69 1.91 -9.94 -8.71
C LEU A 69 0.97 -9.85 -9.91
N GLU A 70 0.45 -8.66 -10.19
CA GLU A 70 -0.38 -8.39 -11.37
C GLU A 70 0.37 -8.69 -12.67
N ARG A 71 1.62 -8.22 -12.81
CA ARG A 71 2.44 -8.47 -14.01
C ARG A 71 2.86 -9.93 -14.18
N LEU A 72 2.92 -10.68 -13.09
CA LEU A 72 3.19 -12.12 -13.10
C LEU A 72 1.92 -12.97 -13.32
N GLY A 73 0.76 -12.34 -13.54
CA GLY A 73 -0.50 -13.04 -13.82
C GLY A 73 -1.06 -13.80 -12.61
N LYS A 74 -0.68 -13.44 -11.38
CA LYS A 74 -1.07 -14.20 -10.16
C LYS A 74 -2.55 -14.15 -9.81
N PHE A 75 -3.32 -13.28 -10.48
CA PHE A 75 -4.75 -13.11 -10.27
C PHE A 75 -5.59 -13.53 -11.49
N GLU A 76 -4.96 -14.07 -12.53
CA GLU A 76 -5.69 -14.60 -13.69
C GLU A 76 -6.21 -16.00 -13.36
N LYS A 77 -7.49 -16.27 -13.63
CA LYS A 77 -8.04 -17.63 -13.54
C LYS A 77 -7.60 -18.39 -14.79
N ASP A 78 -7.05 -19.59 -14.60
CA ASP A 78 -6.73 -20.55 -15.66
C ASP A 78 -7.93 -20.85 -16.59
#